data_AF-A0A8X6IQ93-F1
#
_entry.id   AF-A0A8X6IQ93-F1
#
_cell.length_a   1.000
_cell.length_b   1.000
_cell.length_c   1.000
_cell.angle_alpha   90.00
_cell.angle_beta   90.00
_cell.angle_gamma   90.00
#
_symmetry.space_group_name_H-M   'P 1'
#
loop_
_entity.id
_entity.type
_entity.pdbx_description
1 polymer ?
#
loop_
_entity_poly.entity_id
_entity_poly.type
_entity_poly.pdbx_seq_one_letter_code
_entity_poly.pdbx_strand_id
1 'polypeptide(L)'
;MAREYTAEFKLEAVKLANEQRKVGQPVAKVARDLGIRDSVLGKWMKKYNEKKSAANAFPDVAPYDKERFDLQKELVKVTRERDILKKALGQSKRIKYFFIKEHSKHHKVQELCRVLNVSASGYYKWTTRKISSRESANKSRYSKYIKFLNVDMELLKFMLN
;
A
#
# COMPACT_ATOMS: atom_id res chain seq x y z
N MET A 1 -6.62 -5.18 -24.47
CA MET A 1 -5.57 -6.20 -24.23
C MET A 1 -6.00 -7.06 -23.05
N ALA A 2 -5.98 -8.39 -23.20
CA ALA A 2 -6.23 -9.30 -22.09
C ALA A 2 -5.06 -9.23 -21.10
N ARG A 3 -5.33 -9.17 -19.79
CA ARG A 3 -4.26 -9.36 -18.80
C ARG A 3 -3.81 -10.81 -18.85
N GLU A 4 -2.55 -11.03 -19.21
CA GLU A 4 -1.93 -12.35 -19.16
C GLU A 4 -1.36 -12.61 -17.76
N TYR A 5 -1.52 -13.84 -17.28
CA TYR A 5 -1.00 -14.27 -15.98
C TYR A 5 -0.21 -15.57 -16.20
N THR A 6 0.95 -15.68 -15.57
CA THR A 6 1.81 -16.87 -15.67
C THR A 6 1.15 -18.07 -14.99
N ALA A 7 1.61 -19.29 -15.30
CA ALA A 7 1.09 -20.52 -14.73
C ALA A 7 1.26 -20.56 -13.20
N GLU A 8 2.37 -20.04 -12.70
CA GLU A 8 2.77 -20.00 -11.30
C GLU A 8 1.90 -19.03 -10.52
N PHE A 9 1.65 -17.84 -11.07
CA PHE A 9 0.75 -16.87 -10.43
C PHE A 9 -0.64 -17.47 -10.24
N LYS A 10 -1.15 -18.18 -11.26
CA LYS A 10 -2.44 -18.87 -11.16
C LYS A 10 -2.43 -19.96 -10.08
N LEU A 11 -1.33 -20.71 -9.97
CA LEU A 11 -1.17 -21.76 -8.97
C LEU A 11 -1.13 -21.19 -7.54
N GLU A 12 -0.28 -20.20 -7.28
CA GLU A 12 -0.14 -19.59 -5.96
C GLU A 12 -1.42 -18.85 -5.55
N ALA A 13 -2.09 -18.17 -6.49
CA ALA A 13 -3.39 -17.57 -6.24
C ALA A 13 -4.44 -18.60 -5.82
N VAL A 14 -4.45 -19.79 -6.44
CA VAL A 14 -5.37 -20.89 -6.08
C VAL A 14 -5.00 -21.51 -4.73
N LYS A 15 -3.72 -21.74 -4.44
CA LYS A 15 -3.27 -22.24 -3.13
C LYS A 15 -3.68 -21.29 -2.00
N LEU A 16 -3.35 -20.01 -2.16
CA LEU A 16 -3.72 -18.96 -1.22
C LEU A 16 -5.23 -18.89 -1.03
N ALA A 17 -6.01 -18.93 -2.12
CA ALA A 17 -7.47 -18.93 -2.02
C ALA A 17 -8.03 -20.14 -1.26
N ASN A 18 -7.45 -21.34 -1.48
CA ASN A 18 -7.84 -22.55 -0.76
C ASN A 18 -7.48 -22.47 0.73
N GLU A 19 -6.30 -21.96 1.09
CA GLU A 19 -5.88 -21.76 2.49
C GLU A 19 -6.77 -20.75 3.20
N GLN A 20 -6.97 -19.58 2.59
CA GLN A 20 -7.81 -18.51 3.15
C GLN A 20 -9.26 -18.96 3.32
N ARG A 21 -9.77 -19.79 2.41
CA ARG A 21 -11.10 -20.39 2.52
C ARG A 21 -11.22 -21.33 3.73
N LYS A 22 -10.17 -22.07 4.10
CA LYS A 22 -10.17 -22.91 5.33
C LYS A 22 -10.31 -22.07 6.60
N VAL A 23 -9.81 -20.83 6.59
CA VAL A 23 -9.91 -19.87 7.70
C VAL A 23 -11.16 -18.97 7.56
N GLY A 24 -12.11 -19.35 6.69
CA GLY A 24 -13.39 -18.65 6.53
C GLY A 24 -13.33 -17.35 5.72
N GLN A 25 -12.21 -17.04 5.05
CA GLN A 25 -12.12 -15.84 4.22
C GLN A 25 -12.76 -16.06 2.83
N PRO A 26 -13.57 -15.12 2.32
CA PRO A 26 -14.17 -15.23 1.00
C PRO A 26 -13.13 -15.17 -0.12
N VAL A 27 -13.30 -15.99 -1.16
CA VAL A 27 -12.46 -15.96 -2.38
C VAL A 27 -12.46 -14.58 -3.05
N ALA A 28 -13.58 -13.86 -3.01
CA ALA A 28 -13.69 -12.50 -3.52
C ALA A 28 -12.81 -11.48 -2.76
N LYS A 29 -12.46 -11.74 -1.49
CA LYS A 29 -11.50 -10.92 -0.76
C LYS A 29 -10.08 -11.20 -1.26
N VAL A 30 -9.72 -12.47 -1.38
CA VAL A 30 -8.40 -12.89 -1.90
C VAL A 30 -8.16 -12.37 -3.32
N ALA A 31 -9.16 -12.45 -4.20
CA ALA A 31 -9.06 -11.92 -5.56
C ALA A 31 -8.81 -10.40 -5.58
N ARG A 32 -9.54 -9.65 -4.74
CA ARG A 32 -9.34 -8.20 -4.60
C ARG A 32 -7.96 -7.86 -4.06
N ASP A 33 -7.50 -8.61 -3.06
CA ASP A 33 -6.15 -8.44 -2.50
C ASP A 33 -5.08 -8.74 -3.57
N LEU A 34 -5.29 -9.74 -4.43
CA LEU A 34 -4.40 -10.05 -5.56
C LEU A 34 -4.59 -9.13 -6.79
N GLY A 35 -5.50 -8.16 -6.75
CA GLY A 35 -5.76 -7.23 -7.85
C GLY A 35 -6.38 -7.87 -9.12
N ILE A 36 -7.04 -9.03 -8.97
CA ILE A 36 -7.71 -9.77 -10.04
C ILE A 36 -9.23 -9.84 -9.82
N ARG A 37 -9.98 -10.11 -10.88
CA ARG A 37 -11.44 -10.32 -10.76
C ARG A 37 -11.71 -11.64 -10.04
N ASP A 38 -12.67 -11.63 -9.12
CA ASP A 38 -13.15 -12.80 -8.37
C ASP A 38 -13.56 -13.97 -9.28
N SER A 39 -14.26 -13.68 -10.37
CA SER A 39 -14.66 -14.63 -11.40
C SER A 39 -13.47 -15.31 -12.09
N VAL A 40 -12.33 -14.62 -12.21
CA VAL A 40 -11.10 -15.19 -12.79
C VAL A 40 -10.46 -16.18 -11.81
N LEU A 41 -10.35 -15.79 -10.54
CA LEU A 41 -9.81 -16.66 -9.49
C LEU A 41 -10.67 -17.91 -9.30
N GLY A 42 -12.00 -17.76 -9.30
CA GLY A 42 -12.93 -18.88 -9.23
C GLY A 42 -12.77 -19.87 -10.38
N LYS A 43 -12.55 -19.39 -11.61
CA LYS A 43 -12.26 -20.25 -12.77
C LYS A 43 -10.96 -21.03 -12.60
N TRP A 44 -9.91 -20.41 -12.07
CA TRP A 44 -8.63 -21.09 -11.82
C TRP A 44 -8.75 -22.14 -10.72
N MET A 45 -9.47 -21.86 -9.64
CA MET A 45 -9.73 -22.83 -8.57
C MET A 45 -10.48 -24.05 -9.09
N LYS A 46 -11.51 -23.84 -9.93
CA LYS A 46 -12.26 -24.92 -10.57
C LYS A 46 -11.34 -25.79 -11.43
N LYS A 47 -10.56 -25.16 -12.32
CA LYS A 47 -9.62 -25.86 -13.22
C LYS A 47 -8.55 -26.65 -12.47
N TYR A 48 -8.05 -26.12 -11.34
CA TYR A 48 -7.09 -26.79 -10.48
C TYR A 48 -7.69 -28.00 -9.77
N ASN A 49 -8.90 -27.87 -9.23
CA ASN A 49 -9.59 -28.96 -8.53
C ASN A 49 -9.99 -30.10 -9.48
N GLU A 50 -10.38 -29.78 -10.72
CA GLU A 50 -10.72 -30.77 -11.75
C GLU A 50 -9.51 -31.60 -12.19
N LYS A 51 -8.34 -30.97 -12.34
CA LYS A 51 -7.15 -31.63 -12.87
C LYS A 51 -6.19 -32.17 -11.80
N LYS A 52 -6.41 -31.85 -10.52
CA LYS A 52 -5.62 -32.25 -9.34
C LYS A 52 -4.09 -32.07 -9.43
N SER A 53 -3.58 -31.40 -10.46
CA SER A 53 -2.16 -31.16 -10.69
C SER A 53 -1.96 -29.81 -11.38
N ALA A 54 -1.01 -29.03 -10.85
CA ALA A 54 -0.64 -27.72 -11.36
C ALA A 54 -0.16 -27.77 -12.81
N ALA A 55 0.65 -28.78 -13.15
CA ALA A 55 1.21 -29.00 -14.49
C ALA A 55 0.11 -29.24 -15.54
N ASN A 56 -0.99 -29.89 -15.14
CA ASN A 56 -2.13 -30.15 -16.02
C ASN A 56 -3.11 -28.95 -16.09
N ALA A 57 -3.22 -28.19 -15.00
CA ALA A 57 -4.10 -27.02 -14.89
C ALA A 57 -3.58 -25.80 -15.66
N PHE A 58 -2.27 -25.59 -15.68
CA PHE A 58 -1.62 -24.42 -16.28
C PHE A 58 -0.41 -24.85 -17.14
N PRO A 59 -0.64 -25.41 -18.34
CA PRO A 59 0.43 -26.03 -19.13
C PRO A 59 1.30 -25.04 -19.94
N ASP A 60 0.98 -23.74 -19.94
CA ASP A 60 1.63 -22.74 -20.80
C ASP A 60 2.30 -21.58 -20.04
N VAL A 61 3.57 -21.39 -20.44
CA VAL A 61 4.58 -20.30 -20.30
C VAL A 61 5.25 -19.94 -18.96
N ALA A 62 6.59 -20.12 -19.03
CA ALA A 62 7.76 -19.39 -18.52
C ALA A 62 8.24 -19.60 -17.07
N PRO A 63 9.58 -19.52 -16.81
CA PRO A 63 10.18 -19.92 -15.54
C PRO A 63 9.70 -19.05 -14.37
N TYR A 64 9.43 -19.73 -13.25
CA TYR A 64 9.07 -19.17 -11.96
C TYR A 64 10.06 -18.08 -11.50
N ASP A 65 9.59 -16.84 -11.51
CA ASP A 65 10.27 -15.72 -10.87
C ASP A 65 9.62 -15.47 -9.50
N LYS A 66 10.04 -16.29 -8.52
CA LYS A 66 9.62 -16.21 -7.11
C LYS A 66 9.74 -14.78 -6.58
N GLU A 67 10.84 -14.14 -6.93
CA GLU A 67 11.20 -12.82 -6.46
C GLU A 67 10.17 -11.80 -6.95
N ARG A 68 9.79 -11.83 -8.24
CA ARG A 68 8.71 -10.96 -8.75
C ARG A 68 7.37 -11.19 -8.06
N PHE A 69 7.04 -12.42 -7.71
CA PHE A 69 5.79 -12.72 -7.01
C PHE A 69 5.80 -12.19 -5.57
N ASP A 70 6.87 -12.48 -4.83
CA ASP A 70 7.03 -12.03 -3.45
C ASP A 70 7.07 -10.49 -3.38
N LEU A 71 7.74 -9.84 -4.33
CA LEU A 71 7.77 -8.38 -4.48
C LEU A 71 6.38 -7.80 -4.76
N GLN A 72 5.59 -8.39 -5.66
CA GLN A 72 4.23 -7.91 -5.94
C GLN A 72 3.32 -8.04 -4.72
N LYS A 73 3.46 -9.13 -3.95
CA LYS A 73 2.71 -9.37 -2.72
C LYS A 73 3.05 -8.33 -1.65
N GLU A 74 4.34 -8.06 -1.43
CA GLU A 74 4.78 -7.03 -0.49
C GLU A 74 4.35 -5.63 -0.95
N LEU A 75 4.43 -5.31 -2.24
CA LEU A 75 3.95 -4.04 -2.77
C LEU A 75 2.46 -3.79 -2.50
N VAL A 76 1.61 -4.81 -2.66
CA VAL A 76 0.18 -4.72 -2.34
C VAL A 76 -0.03 -4.46 -0.85
N LYS A 77 0.67 -5.22 0.00
CA LYS A 77 0.57 -5.09 1.46
C LYS A 77 0.99 -3.69 1.93
N VAL A 78 2.16 -3.22 1.50
CA VAL A 78 2.68 -1.88 1.81
C VAL A 78 1.76 -0.79 1.27
N THR A 79 1.22 -0.96 0.05
CA THR A 79 0.27 0.01 -0.53
C THR A 79 -1.00 0.11 0.31
N ARG A 80 -1.52 -1.02 0.80
CA ARG A 80 -2.70 -1.08 1.67
C ARG A 80 -2.44 -0.46 3.03
N GLU A 81 -1.31 -0.77 3.65
CA GLU A 81 -0.88 -0.17 4.92
C GLU A 81 -0.79 1.35 4.79
N ARG A 82 -0.11 1.84 3.75
CA ARG A 82 -0.04 3.27 3.41
C ARG A 82 -1.41 3.89 3.22
N ASP A 83 -2.35 3.22 2.54
CA ASP A 83 -3.68 3.77 2.27
C ASP A 83 -4.57 3.78 3.52
N ILE A 84 -4.45 2.80 4.41
CA ILE A 84 -5.07 2.81 5.75
C ILE A 84 -4.53 3.98 6.55
N LEU A 85 -3.21 4.19 6.55
CA LEU A 85 -2.56 5.31 7.23
C LEU A 85 -3.00 6.66 6.65
N LYS A 86 -3.04 6.81 5.33
CA LYS A 86 -3.57 8.01 4.66
C LYS A 86 -5.02 8.32 5.08
N LYS A 87 -5.85 7.30 5.28
CA LYS A 87 -7.24 7.47 5.78
C LYS A 87 -7.27 7.83 7.27
N ALA A 88 -6.44 7.17 8.10
CA ALA A 88 -6.39 7.36 9.54
C ALA A 88 -5.78 8.71 9.96
N LEU A 89 -4.79 9.21 9.22
CA LEU A 89 -4.12 10.48 9.50
C LEU A 89 -5.02 11.70 9.31
N GLY A 90 -6.18 11.52 8.70
CA GLY A 90 -7.11 12.60 8.39
C GLY A 90 -6.50 13.57 7.37
N GLN A 91 -7.30 14.06 6.44
CA GLN A 91 -6.88 15.03 5.42
C GLN A 91 -6.50 16.42 6.00
N SER A 92 -6.22 16.51 7.30
CA SER A 92 -5.93 17.76 8.00
C SER A 92 -4.64 18.38 7.50
N LYS A 93 -4.79 19.52 6.82
CA LYS A 93 -3.67 20.34 6.36
C LYS A 93 -2.70 20.69 7.49
N ARG A 94 -3.19 20.82 8.73
CA ARG A 94 -2.35 21.14 9.91
C ARG A 94 -1.34 20.04 10.22
N ILE A 95 -1.75 18.78 10.23
CA ILE A 95 -0.85 17.65 10.50
C ILE A 95 0.22 17.58 9.41
N LYS A 96 -0.18 17.73 8.15
CA LYS A 96 0.74 17.77 7.00
C LYS A 96 1.74 18.92 7.13
N TYR A 97 1.30 20.12 7.53
CA TYR A 97 2.20 21.25 7.72
C TYR A 97 3.16 21.08 8.91
N PHE A 98 2.71 20.48 10.02
CA PHE A 98 3.59 20.12 11.12
C PHE A 98 4.67 19.12 10.67
N PHE A 99 4.28 18.09 9.94
CA PHE A 99 5.21 17.13 9.34
C PHE A 99 6.24 17.83 8.43
N ILE A 100 5.78 18.69 7.52
CA ILE A 100 6.66 19.45 6.63
C ILE A 100 7.64 20.30 7.44
N LYS A 101 7.18 20.95 8.51
CA LYS A 101 8.03 21.79 9.37
C LYS A 101 9.13 20.98 10.06
N GLU A 102 8.82 19.81 10.61
CA GLU A 102 9.83 18.96 11.26
C GLU A 102 10.90 18.45 10.28
N HIS A 103 10.51 18.18 9.03
CA HIS A 103 11.36 17.51 8.05
C HIS A 103 12.00 18.45 7.03
N SER A 104 11.60 19.72 7.01
CA SER A 104 12.13 20.76 6.10
C SER A 104 13.63 21.00 6.21
N LYS A 105 14.27 20.56 7.30
CA LYS A 105 15.74 20.64 7.48
C LYS A 105 16.51 19.68 6.57
N HIS A 106 15.90 18.54 6.24
CA HIS A 106 16.58 17.46 5.50
C HIS A 106 15.97 17.24 4.10
N HIS A 107 14.82 17.85 3.82
CA HIS A 107 14.08 17.65 2.58
C HIS A 107 13.58 18.97 2.02
N LYS A 108 13.54 19.09 0.69
CA LYS A 108 12.98 20.28 0.04
C LYS A 108 11.49 20.38 0.35
N VAL A 109 11.07 21.55 0.84
CA VAL A 109 9.65 21.82 1.19
C VAL A 109 8.70 21.50 0.03
N GLN A 110 9.08 21.84 -1.20
CA GLN A 110 8.28 21.56 -2.40
C GLN A 110 8.01 20.07 -2.61
N GLU A 111 8.99 19.23 -2.32
CA GLU A 111 8.88 17.78 -2.45
C GLU A 111 7.92 17.22 -1.39
N LEU A 112 8.09 17.64 -0.13
CA LEU A 112 7.19 17.24 0.95
C LEU A 112 5.74 17.69 0.68
N CYS A 113 5.56 18.92 0.16
CA CYS A 113 4.25 19.44 -0.25
C CYS A 113 3.61 18.58 -1.36
N ARG A 114 4.39 18.18 -2.37
CA ARG A 114 3.93 17.30 -3.45
C ARG A 114 3.48 15.95 -2.93
N VAL A 115 4.31 15.28 -2.12
CA VAL A 115 4.03 13.94 -1.56
C VAL A 115 2.79 13.96 -0.67
N LEU A 116 2.62 15.00 0.14
CA LEU A 116 1.50 15.12 1.07
C LEU A 116 0.25 15.76 0.43
N ASN A 117 0.32 16.13 -0.85
CA ASN A 117 -0.76 16.77 -1.60
C ASN A 117 -1.30 18.03 -0.90
N VAL A 118 -0.42 19.00 -0.64
CA VAL A 118 -0.75 20.33 -0.10
C VAL A 118 0.02 21.42 -0.85
N SER A 119 -0.52 22.63 -0.91
CA SER A 119 0.19 23.73 -1.57
C SER A 119 1.32 24.29 -0.70
N ALA A 120 2.45 24.61 -1.33
CA ALA A 120 3.58 25.28 -0.69
C ALA A 120 3.19 26.69 -0.18
N SER A 121 2.40 27.43 -0.96
CA SER A 121 1.88 28.74 -0.53
C SER A 121 1.05 28.66 0.74
N GLY A 122 0.22 27.61 0.88
CA GLY A 122 -0.56 27.36 2.09
C GLY A 122 0.31 27.00 3.29
N TYR A 123 1.37 26.22 3.07
CA TYR A 123 2.36 25.90 4.09
C TYR A 123 3.08 27.17 4.59
N TYR A 124 3.66 27.96 3.69
CA TYR A 124 4.36 29.19 4.09
C TYR A 124 3.41 30.19 4.77
N LYS A 125 2.16 30.34 4.29
CA LYS A 125 1.13 31.13 4.98
C LYS A 125 0.76 30.57 6.36
N TRP A 126 0.88 29.27 6.59
CA TRP A 126 0.66 28.68 7.92
C TRP A 126 1.85 28.95 8.85
N THR A 127 3.09 28.92 8.34
CA THR A 127 4.29 29.19 9.14
C THR A 127 4.37 30.61 9.70
N THR A 128 3.75 31.58 9.04
CA THR A 128 3.74 32.99 9.48
C THR A 128 2.63 33.32 10.48
N ARG A 129 1.71 32.39 10.78
CA ARG A 129 0.62 32.60 11.75
C ARG A 129 1.13 32.44 13.18
N LYS A 130 0.65 33.28 14.10
CA LYS A 130 0.81 33.03 15.55
C LYS A 130 0.10 31.73 15.92
N ILE A 131 0.83 30.80 16.51
CA ILE A 131 0.29 29.53 17.01
C ILE A 131 -0.65 29.87 18.18
N SER A 132 -1.94 29.52 18.04
CA SER A 132 -2.91 29.74 19.11
C SER A 132 -2.67 28.78 20.29
N SER A 133 -3.13 29.14 21.50
CA SER A 133 -3.03 28.27 22.69
C SER A 133 -3.60 26.85 22.45
N ARG A 134 -4.73 26.75 21.73
CA ARG A 134 -5.33 25.46 21.31
C ARG A 134 -4.45 24.67 20.35
N GLU A 135 -3.73 25.33 19.46
CA GLU A 135 -2.86 24.67 18.48
C GLU A 135 -1.53 24.23 19.10
N SER A 136 -1.07 24.94 20.13
CA SER A 136 0.03 24.50 21.00
C SER A 136 -0.35 23.26 21.82
N ALA A 137 -1.55 23.21 22.39
CA ALA A 137 -2.05 22.03 23.13
C ALA A 137 -2.22 20.80 22.22
N ASN A 138 -2.60 21.00 20.96
CA ASN A 138 -2.72 19.91 19.97
C ASN A 138 -1.36 19.36 19.49
N LYS A 139 -0.23 20.03 19.79
CA LYS A 139 1.12 19.60 19.39
C LYS A 139 1.48 18.20 19.91
N SER A 140 1.08 17.88 21.15
CA SER A 140 1.24 16.54 21.74
C SER A 140 0.49 15.47 20.92
N ARG A 141 -0.73 15.80 20.50
CA ARG A 141 -1.57 14.94 19.64
C ARG A 141 -0.90 14.72 18.28
N TYR A 142 -0.39 15.79 17.66
CA TYR A 142 0.29 15.73 16.36
C TYR A 142 1.61 14.96 16.41
N SER A 143 2.38 15.07 17.50
CA SER A 143 3.64 14.32 17.68
C SER A 143 3.44 12.81 17.64
N LYS A 144 2.33 12.29 18.18
CA LYS A 144 2.00 10.86 18.11
C LYS A 144 1.79 10.40 16.66
N TYR A 145 1.12 11.19 15.83
CA TYR A 145 0.92 10.91 14.41
C TYR A 145 2.21 11.06 13.58
N ILE A 146 3.07 12.02 13.92
CA ILE A 146 4.34 12.28 13.23
C ILE A 146 5.36 11.15 13.49
N LYS A 147 5.42 10.60 14.72
CA LYS A 147 6.25 9.42 15.00
C LYS A 147 5.86 8.20 14.15
N PHE A 148 4.56 8.00 13.90
CA PHE A 148 4.08 6.97 12.98
C PHE A 148 4.48 7.25 11.52
N LEU A 149 4.43 8.51 11.08
CA LEU A 149 4.86 8.93 9.73
C LEU A 149 6.38 8.83 9.50
N ASN A 150 7.20 8.95 10.55
CA ASN A 150 8.66 8.83 10.45
C ASN A 150 9.13 7.46 10.01
N VAL A 151 8.38 6.40 10.33
CA VAL A 151 8.71 5.03 9.91
C VAL A 151 8.64 4.89 8.39
N ASP A 152 7.67 5.55 7.74
CA ASP A 152 7.48 5.46 6.28
C ASP A 152 8.44 6.36 5.47
N MET A 153 8.86 7.51 6.00
CA MET A 153 9.79 8.40 5.28
C MET A 153 11.25 7.93 5.32
N GLU A 154 11.66 7.17 6.34
CA GLU A 154 12.93 6.44 6.33
C GLU A 154 12.91 5.31 5.27
N LEU A 155 11.78 4.62 5.10
CA LEU A 155 11.59 3.64 4.02
C LEU A 155 11.61 4.30 2.61
N LEU A 156 11.07 5.50 2.47
CA LEU A 156 11.12 6.28 1.22
C LEU A 156 12.53 6.78 0.87
N LYS A 157 13.35 7.14 1.87
CA LYS A 157 14.78 7.43 1.67
C LYS A 157 15.55 6.20 1.19
N PHE A 158 15.16 5.02 1.63
CA PHE A 158 15.75 3.74 1.20
C PHE A 158 15.35 3.33 -0.23
N MET A 159 14.21 3.84 -0.72
CA MET A 159 13.67 3.52 -2.05
C MET A 159 14.01 4.56 -3.14
N LEU A 160 14.61 5.69 -2.77
CA LEU A 160 14.97 6.80 -3.67
C LEU A 160 16.50 7.01 -3.82
N ASN A 161 17.32 6.10 -3.30
CA ASN A 161 18.75 6.01 -3.55
C ASN A 161 19.07 4.73 -4.34
#